data_AF-A0A1H6F5H2-F1
#
_entry.id   AF-A0A1H6F5H2-F1
#
_cell.length_a   1.000
_cell.length_b   1.000
_cell.length_c   1.000
_cell.angle_alpha   90.00
_cell.angle_beta   90.00
_cell.angle_gamma   90.00
#
_symmetry.space_group_name_H-M   'P 1'
#
loop_
_entity.id
_entity.type
_entity.pdbx_description
1 polymer ?
#
loop_
_entity_poly.entity_id
_entity_poly.type
_entity_poly.pdbx_seq_one_letter_code
_entity_poly.pdbx_strand_id
1 'polypeptide(L)'
;MDSGHSGTLYLPTRESSGHIAWVVDGQKRYLALTASKKTLAVPVVAFITDDLNMQREQFMVCNRVNPLPEKMLNELLPKVNMRISSYLPKRQIPAALCDLLNNDPDSPFYTLMYLAADKKSTTGVISDSVMIKVINRNLKTPLGVLFQYQNLADGASDTEKMYDTLSLYWGCVREVFPDAWGNADSLLMQAPGLEAMSILMDKIMLRAELQPSPRKELLQSLQTIAPFCRWTSGTWEELGLPWNKIKPSVSHIRSLSDYLIRLDFQQNRSKKG
;
A
#
# COMPACT_ATOMS: atom_id res chain seq x y z
N MET A 1 -27.63 -5.16 -19.24
CA MET A 1 -26.54 -5.56 -20.15
C MET A 1 -26.86 -4.95 -21.49
N ASP A 2 -26.36 -3.73 -21.74
CA ASP A 2 -26.54 -3.11 -23.05
C ASP A 2 -25.61 -3.78 -24.05
N SER A 3 -26.22 -4.36 -25.08
CA SER A 3 -25.58 -4.96 -26.23
C SER A 3 -24.76 -3.91 -26.98
N GLY A 4 -23.51 -4.25 -27.33
CA GLY A 4 -22.66 -3.36 -28.13
C GLY A 4 -23.34 -2.94 -29.43
N HIS A 5 -23.38 -1.64 -29.70
CA HIS A 5 -23.92 -1.09 -30.94
C HIS A 5 -22.83 -1.05 -32.02
N SER A 6 -23.13 -1.60 -33.20
CA SER A 6 -22.27 -1.43 -34.38
C SER A 6 -22.49 -0.04 -34.98
N GLY A 7 -21.42 0.68 -35.26
CA GLY A 7 -21.47 2.02 -35.83
C GLY A 7 -20.11 2.47 -36.35
N THR A 8 -20.10 3.55 -37.14
CA THR A 8 -18.88 4.17 -37.63
C THR A 8 -18.50 5.33 -36.71
N LEU A 9 -17.38 5.21 -36.00
CA LEU A 9 -16.82 6.29 -35.19
C LEU A 9 -16.01 7.23 -36.08
N TYR A 10 -16.43 8.49 -36.17
CA TYR A 10 -15.67 9.55 -36.83
C TYR A 10 -14.81 10.26 -35.78
N LEU A 11 -13.50 10.09 -35.86
CA LEU A 11 -12.54 10.78 -35.00
C LEU A 11 -12.27 12.18 -35.57
N PRO A 12 -12.55 13.27 -34.83
CA PRO A 12 -12.33 14.63 -35.35
C PRO A 12 -10.83 14.89 -35.47
N THR A 13 -10.35 15.18 -36.68
CA THR A 13 -9.00 15.69 -36.89
C THR A 13 -8.94 17.15 -36.46
N ARG A 14 -8.24 17.46 -35.36
CA ARG A 14 -7.89 18.85 -35.03
C ARG A 14 -6.69 19.29 -35.85
N GLU A 15 -6.75 20.48 -36.43
CA GLU A 15 -5.65 21.11 -37.19
C GLU A 15 -4.42 21.43 -36.33
N SER A 16 -4.60 21.47 -35.00
CA SER A 16 -3.54 21.65 -34.01
C SER A 16 -3.06 20.29 -33.47
N SER A 17 -1.74 20.13 -33.40
CA SER A 17 -0.89 18.97 -33.04
C SER A 17 -1.17 18.21 -31.73
N GLY A 18 -2.42 18.05 -31.30
CA GLY A 18 -2.81 17.29 -30.13
C GLY A 18 -3.23 15.86 -30.48
N HIS A 19 -2.78 14.88 -29.69
CA HIS A 19 -3.30 13.52 -29.77
C HIS A 19 -4.79 13.50 -29.43
N ILE A 20 -5.62 13.00 -30.34
CA ILE A 20 -7.09 12.94 -30.20
C ILE A 20 -7.57 11.69 -29.46
N ALA A 21 -6.70 10.68 -29.34
CA ALA A 21 -6.95 9.43 -28.64
C ALA A 21 -5.61 8.79 -28.27
N TRP A 22 -5.63 7.92 -27.26
CA TRP A 22 -4.45 7.16 -26.82
C TRP A 22 -4.57 5.71 -27.28
N VAL A 23 -3.48 5.17 -27.86
CA VAL A 23 -3.40 3.74 -28.19
C VAL A 23 -3.04 2.96 -26.93
N VAL A 24 -3.99 2.21 -26.42
CA VAL A 24 -3.87 1.47 -25.16
C VAL A 24 -3.13 0.14 -25.34
N ASP A 25 -3.43 -0.61 -26.40
CA ASP A 25 -2.76 -1.87 -26.78
C ASP A 25 -2.70 -1.98 -28.32
N GLY A 26 -1.87 -2.89 -28.84
CA GLY A 26 -1.78 -3.18 -30.27
C GLY A 26 -0.74 -2.33 -30.99
N GLN A 27 0.20 -1.69 -30.29
CA GLN A 27 1.23 -0.83 -30.88
C GLN A 27 2.02 -1.52 -32.01
N LYS A 28 2.38 -2.81 -31.85
CA LYS A 28 3.05 -3.57 -32.93
C LYS A 28 2.16 -3.75 -34.17
N ARG A 29 0.86 -3.95 -33.98
CA ARG A 29 -0.13 -4.06 -35.06
C ARG A 29 -0.34 -2.70 -35.73
N TYR A 30 -0.45 -1.63 -34.95
CA TYR A 30 -0.51 -0.25 -35.44
C TYR A 30 0.71 0.10 -36.30
N LEU A 31 1.93 -0.17 -35.82
CA LEU A 31 3.16 0.06 -36.57
C LEU A 31 3.19 -0.74 -37.88
N ALA A 32 2.81 -2.02 -37.84
CA ALA A 32 2.73 -2.85 -39.05
C ALA A 32 1.73 -2.31 -40.07
N LEU A 33 0.56 -1.81 -39.62
CA LEU A 33 -0.45 -1.20 -40.47
C LEU A 33 0.08 0.07 -41.13
N THR A 34 0.74 0.96 -40.37
CA THR A 34 1.36 2.18 -40.91
C THR A 34 2.46 1.88 -41.94
N ALA A 35 3.21 0.79 -41.76
CA ALA A 35 4.24 0.36 -42.70
C ALA A 35 3.67 -0.30 -43.98
N SER A 36 2.50 -0.93 -43.90
CA SER A 36 1.95 -1.75 -44.99
C SER A 36 1.48 -0.96 -46.21
N LYS A 37 1.24 0.36 -46.08
CA LYS A 37 0.68 1.27 -47.11
C LYS A 37 -0.59 0.77 -47.82
N LYS A 38 -1.30 -0.21 -47.24
CA LYS A 38 -2.55 -0.79 -47.76
C LYS A 38 -3.73 -0.34 -46.90
N THR A 39 -4.87 -0.08 -47.54
CA THR A 39 -6.13 0.16 -46.85
C THR A 39 -6.71 -1.17 -46.39
N LEU A 40 -6.71 -1.40 -45.08
CA LEU A 40 -7.23 -2.62 -44.45
C LEU A 40 -8.32 -2.23 -43.45
N ALA A 41 -9.43 -2.97 -43.45
CA ALA A 41 -10.43 -2.85 -42.40
C ALA A 41 -9.88 -3.52 -41.12
N VAL A 42 -9.75 -2.74 -40.05
CA VAL A 42 -9.20 -3.20 -38.77
C VAL A 42 -10.29 -3.07 -37.71
N PRO A 43 -10.63 -4.15 -36.97
CA PRO A 43 -11.51 -4.02 -35.83
C PRO A 43 -10.82 -3.21 -34.74
N VAL A 44 -11.44 -2.10 -34.34
CA VAL A 44 -10.98 -1.23 -33.26
C VAL A 44 -12.00 -1.28 -32.13
N VAL A 45 -11.53 -1.52 -30.91
CA VAL A 45 -12.32 -1.32 -29.70
C VAL A 45 -11.90 0.02 -29.12
N ALA A 46 -12.86 0.92 -28.91
CA ALA A 46 -12.63 2.24 -28.34
C ALA A 46 -13.42 2.39 -27.04
N PHE A 47 -12.78 3.00 -26.05
CA PHE A 47 -13.41 3.40 -24.79
C PHE A 47 -13.54 4.90 -24.79
N ILE A 48 -14.75 5.40 -24.59
CA ILE A 48 -15.03 6.84 -24.49
C ILE A 48 -15.31 7.11 -23.02
N THR A 49 -14.48 7.95 -22.40
CA THR A 49 -14.65 8.37 -21.02
C THR A 49 -13.95 9.71 -20.80
N ASP A 50 -14.61 10.58 -20.04
CA ASP A 50 -14.10 11.84 -19.50
C ASP A 50 -13.40 11.64 -18.15
N ASP A 51 -13.51 10.44 -17.55
CA ASP A 51 -12.83 10.08 -16.30
C ASP A 51 -11.45 9.47 -16.57
N LEU A 52 -10.43 10.21 -16.15
CA LEU A 52 -9.04 9.84 -16.26
C LEU A 52 -8.69 8.58 -15.44
N ASN A 53 -9.43 8.27 -14.37
CA ASN A 53 -9.26 7.02 -13.61
C ASN A 53 -9.78 5.82 -14.40
N MET A 54 -10.93 5.95 -15.05
CA MET A 54 -11.47 4.93 -15.93
C MET A 54 -10.56 4.70 -17.15
N GLN A 55 -9.94 5.74 -17.71
CA GLN A 55 -8.92 5.59 -18.76
C GLN A 55 -7.72 4.74 -18.29
N ARG A 56 -7.23 4.98 -17.07
CA ARG A 56 -6.12 4.21 -16.47
C ARG A 56 -6.49 2.77 -16.19
N GLU A 57 -7.70 2.53 -15.70
CA GLU A 57 -8.22 1.20 -15.46
C GLU A 57 -8.26 0.38 -16.75
N GLN A 58 -8.83 0.94 -17.83
CA GLN A 58 -8.83 0.29 -19.14
C GLN A 58 -7.41 0.06 -19.66
N PHE A 59 -6.49 1.00 -19.41
CA PHE A 59 -5.08 0.81 -19.77
C PHE A 59 -4.44 -0.40 -19.07
N MET A 60 -4.66 -0.53 -17.77
CA MET A 60 -4.14 -1.66 -16.98
C MET A 60 -4.79 -2.99 -17.39
N VAL A 61 -6.11 -3.00 -17.61
CA VAL A 61 -6.88 -4.18 -18.04
C VAL A 61 -6.39 -4.70 -19.38
N CYS A 62 -6.21 -3.82 -20.37
CA CYS A 62 -5.74 -4.19 -21.71
C CYS A 62 -4.28 -4.68 -21.73
N ASN A 63 -3.42 -4.21 -20.82
CA ASN A 63 -1.99 -4.55 -20.77
C ASN A 63 -1.64 -5.70 -19.80
N ARG A 64 -2.64 -6.40 -19.23
CA ARG A 64 -2.48 -7.46 -18.22
C ARG A 64 -1.59 -8.65 -18.67
N VAL A 65 -1.34 -8.81 -19.96
CA VAL A 65 -0.76 -10.03 -20.56
C VAL A 65 0.78 -10.05 -20.60
N ASN A 66 1.49 -8.93 -20.38
CA ASN A 66 2.97 -8.92 -20.32
C ASN A 66 3.48 -8.20 -19.06
N PRO A 67 4.15 -8.89 -18.12
CA PRO A 67 4.67 -8.26 -16.93
C PRO A 67 5.82 -7.31 -17.30
N LEU A 68 5.60 -5.99 -17.10
CA LEU A 68 6.67 -5.01 -17.17
C LEU A 68 7.82 -5.37 -16.20
N PRO A 69 9.09 -5.13 -16.58
CA PRO A 69 10.25 -5.35 -15.72
C PRO A 69 10.15 -4.56 -14.41
N GLU A 70 10.55 -5.18 -13.29
CA GLU A 70 10.41 -4.68 -11.91
C GLU A 70 11.00 -3.27 -11.70
N LYS A 71 12.06 -2.94 -12.44
CA LYS A 71 12.77 -1.66 -12.32
C LYS A 71 12.05 -0.47 -12.97
N MET A 72 11.36 -0.68 -14.11
CA MET A 72 10.58 0.37 -14.78
C MET A 72 9.24 0.63 -14.11
N LEU A 73 8.77 -0.31 -13.28
CA LEU A 73 7.47 -0.24 -12.64
C LEU A 73 7.40 0.82 -11.54
N ASN A 74 8.49 0.99 -10.79
CA ASN A 74 8.60 2.00 -9.74
C ASN A 74 8.78 3.42 -10.30
N GLU A 75 9.22 3.55 -11.55
CA GLU A 75 9.46 4.83 -12.21
C GLU A 75 8.23 5.37 -12.96
N LEU A 76 7.27 4.50 -13.29
CA LEU A 76 6.09 4.82 -14.10
C LEU A 76 4.83 5.19 -13.29
N LEU A 77 4.85 5.05 -11.97
CA LEU A 77 3.74 5.51 -11.15
C LEU A 77 3.79 7.05 -11.06
N PRO A 78 2.82 7.78 -11.63
CA PRO A 78 2.84 9.23 -11.56
C PRO A 78 2.69 9.66 -10.10
N LYS A 79 3.68 10.44 -9.63
CA LYS A 79 3.71 11.09 -8.32
C LYS A 79 2.66 12.21 -8.24
N VAL A 80 1.37 11.89 -8.37
CA VAL A 80 0.29 12.85 -8.12
C VAL A 80 -0.92 12.10 -7.59
N ASN A 81 -1.28 12.45 -6.35
CA ASN A 81 -2.53 12.19 -5.64
C ASN A 81 -3.64 11.66 -6.54
N MET A 82 -3.93 10.36 -6.53
CA MET A 82 -5.24 9.82 -6.93
C MET A 82 -5.38 8.35 -6.50
N ARG A 83 -6.58 8.02 -6.04
CA ARG A 83 -7.10 6.69 -5.70
C ARG A 83 -6.38 5.56 -6.43
N ILE A 84 -5.88 4.59 -5.67
CA ILE A 84 -5.28 3.38 -6.23
C ILE A 84 -6.37 2.67 -7.04
N SER A 85 -6.10 2.39 -8.32
CA SER A 85 -7.05 1.65 -9.17
C SER A 85 -7.32 0.27 -8.55
N SER A 86 -8.59 -0.12 -8.48
CA SER A 86 -9.06 -1.42 -7.99
C SER A 86 -8.52 -2.63 -8.78
N TYR A 87 -7.91 -2.37 -9.94
CA TYR A 87 -7.36 -3.38 -10.86
C TYR A 87 -5.83 -3.39 -10.92
N LEU A 88 -5.17 -2.85 -9.90
CA LEU A 88 -3.72 -2.92 -9.81
C LEU A 88 -3.25 -4.38 -9.66
N PRO A 89 -2.28 -4.87 -10.47
CA PRO A 89 -1.66 -6.17 -10.27
C PRO A 89 -1.21 -6.33 -8.82
N LYS A 90 -1.50 -7.47 -8.18
CA LYS A 90 -1.22 -7.71 -6.74
C LYS A 90 0.20 -7.32 -6.31
N ARG A 91 1.18 -7.51 -7.19
CA ARG A 91 2.59 -7.15 -6.96
C ARG A 91 2.86 -5.65 -6.80
N GLN A 92 1.98 -4.79 -7.32
CA GLN A 92 2.09 -3.33 -7.30
C GLN A 92 1.38 -2.71 -6.09
N ILE A 93 0.43 -3.41 -5.48
CA ILE A 93 -0.40 -2.89 -4.38
C ILE A 93 0.47 -2.38 -3.21
N PRO A 94 1.52 -3.09 -2.75
CA PRO A 94 2.33 -2.59 -1.65
C PRO A 94 3.02 -1.25 -1.94
N ALA A 95 3.54 -1.07 -3.16
CA ALA A 95 4.20 0.16 -3.57
C ALA A 95 3.20 1.31 -3.69
N ALA A 96 2.05 1.07 -4.32
CA ALA A 96 1.00 2.08 -4.45
C ALA A 96 0.43 2.53 -3.10
N LEU A 97 0.24 1.61 -2.15
CA LEU A 97 -0.18 1.95 -0.77
C LEU A 97 0.91 2.74 -0.02
N CYS A 98 2.18 2.36 -0.19
CA CYS A 98 3.31 3.09 0.39
C CYS A 98 3.35 4.54 -0.13
N ASP A 99 3.21 4.73 -1.45
CA ASP A 99 3.18 6.05 -2.07
C ASP A 99 1.99 6.87 -1.57
N LEU A 100 0.80 6.28 -1.46
CA LEU A 100 -0.39 6.97 -0.96
C LEU A 100 -0.21 7.42 0.49
N LEU A 101 0.30 6.54 1.36
CA LEU A 101 0.58 6.86 2.77
C LEU A 101 1.62 7.98 2.92
N ASN A 102 2.56 8.12 2.00
CA ASN A 102 3.57 9.18 2.08
C ASN A 102 3.08 10.53 1.55
N ASN A 103 2.09 10.55 0.65
CA ASN A 103 1.67 11.76 -0.07
C ASN A 103 0.31 12.32 0.37
N ASP A 104 -0.56 11.53 1.01
CA ASP A 104 -1.83 12.01 1.53
C ASP A 104 -1.62 12.82 2.83
N PRO A 105 -2.00 14.12 2.89
CA PRO A 105 -1.88 14.96 4.09
C PRO A 105 -2.60 14.40 5.33
N ASP A 106 -3.67 13.63 5.13
CA ASP A 106 -4.42 13.02 6.24
C ASP A 106 -3.76 11.72 6.75
N SER A 107 -2.76 11.22 6.03
CA SER A 107 -2.05 9.99 6.40
C SER A 107 -1.20 10.15 7.66
N PRO A 108 -1.12 9.12 8.52
CA PRO A 108 -0.16 9.10 9.62
C PRO A 108 1.31 9.17 9.18
N PHE A 109 1.59 8.83 7.92
CA PHE A 109 2.93 8.79 7.34
C PHE A 109 3.26 9.92 6.39
N TYR A 110 2.41 10.95 6.30
CA TYR A 110 2.62 12.07 5.39
C TYR A 110 4.06 12.61 5.50
N THR A 111 4.81 12.58 4.40
CA THR A 111 6.21 13.01 4.27
C THR A 111 7.26 12.26 5.11
N LEU A 112 6.89 11.18 5.80
CA LEU A 112 7.81 10.43 6.68
C LEU A 112 8.67 9.39 5.93
N MET A 113 8.40 9.14 4.65
CA MET A 113 9.14 8.13 3.87
C MET A 113 10.05 8.78 2.83
N TYR A 114 11.26 8.24 2.70
CA TYR A 114 12.20 8.56 1.63
C TYR A 114 12.42 7.36 0.72
N LEU A 115 12.75 7.65 -0.54
CA LEU A 115 13.05 6.65 -1.55
C LEU A 115 14.44 6.05 -1.29
N ALA A 116 14.53 4.74 -1.08
CA ALA A 116 15.81 4.06 -0.80
C ALA A 116 16.85 4.26 -1.91
N ALA A 117 16.40 4.42 -3.16
CA ALA A 117 17.25 4.65 -4.32
C ALA A 117 17.81 6.07 -4.39
N ASP A 118 17.15 7.04 -3.72
CA ASP A 118 17.54 8.44 -3.75
C ASP A 118 18.13 8.88 -2.40
N LYS A 119 19.44 8.68 -2.26
CA LYS A 119 20.21 9.06 -1.05
C LYS A 119 20.24 10.58 -0.79
N LYS A 120 19.67 11.42 -1.66
CA LYS A 120 19.61 12.88 -1.49
C LYS A 120 18.28 13.38 -0.94
N SER A 121 17.25 12.54 -0.89
CA SER A 121 15.97 12.88 -0.27
C SER A 121 16.05 12.70 1.24
N THR A 122 16.17 13.80 1.99
CA THR A 122 16.48 13.80 3.44
C THR A 122 15.29 14.15 4.34
N THR A 123 14.07 14.23 3.81
CA THR A 123 12.92 14.70 4.61
C THR A 123 12.22 13.60 5.40
N GLY A 124 12.32 12.34 4.97
CA GLY A 124 11.70 11.19 5.64
C GLY A 124 12.64 10.48 6.61
N VAL A 125 12.06 9.80 7.61
CA VAL A 125 12.81 8.97 8.59
C VAL A 125 12.72 7.47 8.30
N ILE A 126 11.77 7.06 7.44
CA ILE A 126 11.55 5.66 7.05
C ILE A 126 11.95 5.45 5.59
N SER A 127 12.67 4.37 5.29
CA SER A 127 12.85 3.94 3.90
C SER A 127 11.54 3.33 3.38
N ASP A 128 11.09 3.78 2.21
CA ASP A 128 9.98 3.20 1.45
C ASP A 128 10.07 1.67 1.32
N SER A 129 11.25 1.12 1.09
CA SER A 129 11.49 -0.32 0.94
C SER A 129 11.08 -1.13 2.18
N VAL A 130 11.25 -0.55 3.37
CA VAL A 130 10.82 -1.15 4.64
C VAL A 130 9.30 -1.16 4.71
N MET A 131 8.65 -0.05 4.35
CA MET A 131 7.20 0.04 4.38
C MET A 131 6.54 -0.86 3.34
N ILE A 132 7.08 -0.92 2.13
CA ILE A 132 6.65 -1.87 1.08
C ILE A 132 6.74 -3.30 1.60
N LYS A 133 7.83 -3.65 2.29
CA LYS A 133 8.00 -4.98 2.90
C LYS A 133 6.94 -5.26 3.97
N VAL A 134 6.67 -4.28 4.84
CA VAL A 134 5.63 -4.35 5.88
C VAL A 134 4.25 -4.57 5.27
N ILE A 135 3.83 -3.74 4.31
CA ILE A 135 2.52 -3.84 3.65
C ILE A 135 2.40 -5.19 2.92
N ASN A 136 3.44 -5.59 2.20
CA ASN A 136 3.48 -6.87 1.48
C ASN A 136 3.30 -8.08 2.40
N ARG A 137 3.83 -8.02 3.62
CA ARG A 137 3.66 -9.06 4.64
C ARG A 137 2.20 -9.18 5.09
N ASN A 138 1.54 -8.05 5.39
CA ASN A 138 0.11 -8.05 5.79
C ASN A 138 -0.82 -8.46 4.63
N LEU A 139 -0.39 -8.26 3.38
CA LEU A 139 -1.12 -8.69 2.18
C LEU A 139 -0.96 -10.16 1.82
N LYS A 140 0.22 -10.75 2.03
CA LYS A 140 0.51 -12.13 1.57
C LYS A 140 0.09 -13.22 2.55
N THR A 141 0.04 -12.89 3.84
CA THR A 141 -0.26 -13.88 4.87
C THR A 141 -1.77 -14.14 4.91
N PRO A 142 -2.27 -15.39 4.89
CA PRO A 142 -3.71 -15.67 4.96
C PRO A 142 -4.40 -15.13 6.22
N LEU A 143 -3.65 -14.98 7.32
CA LEU A 143 -4.09 -14.36 8.57
C LEU A 143 -3.73 -12.86 8.64
N GLY A 144 -3.25 -12.28 7.55
CA GLY A 144 -2.89 -10.88 7.45
C GLY A 144 -4.14 -10.02 7.28
N VAL A 145 -4.19 -8.89 7.97
CA VAL A 145 -5.38 -8.01 7.98
C VAL A 145 -5.75 -7.49 6.59
N LEU A 146 -4.79 -7.37 5.67
CA LEU A 146 -5.04 -6.88 4.31
C LEU A 146 -5.40 -8.01 3.33
N PHE A 147 -5.19 -9.27 3.70
CA PHE A 147 -5.47 -10.42 2.84
C PHE A 147 -6.96 -10.51 2.49
N GLN A 148 -7.84 -10.18 3.44
CA GLN A 148 -9.30 -10.22 3.27
C GLN A 148 -9.84 -9.26 2.20
N TYR A 149 -9.08 -8.22 1.84
CA TYR A 149 -9.48 -7.24 0.82
C TYR A 149 -9.03 -7.65 -0.59
N GLN A 150 -8.41 -8.82 -0.75
CA GLN A 150 -8.08 -9.37 -2.06
C GLN A 150 -9.24 -10.22 -2.57
N ASN A 151 -9.82 -9.84 -3.72
CA ASN A 151 -10.72 -10.74 -4.42
C ASN A 151 -9.89 -11.79 -5.16
N LEU A 152 -9.97 -13.04 -4.71
CA LEU A 152 -9.25 -14.16 -5.30
C LEU A 152 -9.88 -14.63 -6.63
N ALA A 153 -11.13 -14.26 -6.92
CA ALA A 153 -11.89 -14.77 -8.07
C ALA A 153 -11.61 -13.99 -9.37
N ASP A 154 -11.56 -12.66 -9.32
CA ASP A 154 -11.34 -11.79 -10.50
C ASP A 154 -9.96 -11.09 -10.49
N GLY A 155 -9.27 -11.15 -9.36
CA GLY A 155 -7.98 -10.50 -9.12
C GLY A 155 -8.09 -9.00 -8.80
N ALA A 156 -9.31 -8.47 -8.61
CA ALA A 156 -9.51 -7.13 -8.08
C ALA A 156 -9.11 -7.07 -6.59
N SER A 157 -8.71 -5.90 -6.11
CA SER A 157 -8.39 -5.69 -4.70
C SER A 157 -9.01 -4.39 -4.22
N ASP A 158 -9.61 -4.43 -3.04
CA ASP A 158 -10.19 -3.26 -2.40
C ASP A 158 -9.08 -2.43 -1.74
N THR A 159 -8.36 -1.69 -2.57
CA THR A 159 -7.18 -0.90 -2.17
C THR A 159 -7.56 0.29 -1.30
N GLU A 160 -8.80 0.77 -1.39
CA GLU A 160 -9.33 1.82 -0.52
C GLU A 160 -9.47 1.28 0.91
N LYS A 161 -10.13 0.13 1.11
CA LYS A 161 -10.17 -0.51 2.43
C LYS A 161 -8.79 -0.87 2.97
N MET A 162 -7.88 -1.31 2.10
CA MET A 162 -6.49 -1.56 2.52
C MET A 162 -5.81 -0.30 3.05
N TYR A 163 -6.00 0.83 2.37
CA TYR A 163 -5.47 2.13 2.80
C TYR A 163 -6.11 2.57 4.11
N ASP A 164 -7.44 2.54 4.22
CA ASP A 164 -8.17 2.95 5.42
C ASP A 164 -7.75 2.14 6.64
N THR A 165 -7.57 0.82 6.47
CA THR A 165 -7.10 -0.07 7.54
C THR A 165 -5.67 0.25 7.98
N LEU A 166 -4.77 0.54 7.04
CA LEU A 166 -3.40 0.98 7.36
C LEU A 166 -3.42 2.35 8.07
N SER A 167 -4.14 3.32 7.52
CA SER A 167 -4.26 4.68 8.06
C SER A 167 -4.88 4.70 9.45
N LEU A 168 -5.91 3.90 9.69
CA LEU A 168 -6.52 3.72 11.01
C LEU A 168 -5.53 3.14 12.02
N TYR A 169 -4.86 2.03 11.65
CA TYR A 169 -3.93 1.36 12.55
C TYR A 169 -2.78 2.27 12.95
N TRP A 170 -2.05 2.77 11.95
CA TRP A 170 -0.87 3.60 12.16
C TRP A 170 -1.22 4.98 12.73
N GLY A 171 -2.42 5.50 12.44
CA GLY A 171 -2.95 6.69 13.10
C GLY A 171 -3.11 6.52 14.60
N CYS A 172 -3.60 5.37 15.06
CA CYS A 172 -3.67 5.07 16.50
C CYS A 172 -2.29 4.82 17.12
N VAL A 173 -1.36 4.18 16.38
CA VAL A 173 0.03 4.02 16.82
C VAL A 173 0.68 5.38 17.05
N ARG A 174 0.53 6.32 16.10
CA ARG A 174 1.00 7.71 16.23
C ARG A 174 0.41 8.40 17.46
N GLU A 175 -0.89 8.23 17.69
CA GLU A 175 -1.59 8.85 18.82
C GLU A 175 -1.11 8.32 20.17
N VAL A 176 -0.83 7.01 20.26
CA VAL A 176 -0.39 6.37 21.52
C VAL A 176 1.10 6.55 21.80
N PHE A 177 1.92 6.70 20.75
CA PHE A 177 3.38 6.84 20.88
C PHE A 177 3.90 8.15 20.25
N PRO A 178 3.43 9.32 20.68
CA PRO A 178 3.78 10.60 20.04
C PRO A 178 5.29 10.92 20.12
N ASP A 179 5.95 10.58 21.23
CA ASP A 179 7.38 10.84 21.43
C ASP A 179 8.30 9.94 20.57
N ALA A 180 7.78 8.80 20.14
CA ALA A 180 8.49 7.84 19.31
C ALA A 180 8.19 8.05 17.81
N TRP A 181 6.98 8.49 17.48
CA TRP A 181 6.55 8.67 16.10
C TRP A 181 7.30 9.82 15.42
N GLY A 182 7.75 9.61 14.18
CA GLY A 182 8.53 10.60 13.44
C GLY A 182 9.97 10.81 13.93
N ASN A 183 10.36 10.22 15.06
CA ASN A 183 11.71 10.30 15.58
C ASN A 183 12.61 9.24 14.93
N ALA A 184 13.60 9.67 14.13
CA ALA A 184 14.53 8.78 13.44
C ALA A 184 15.35 7.89 14.39
N ASP A 185 15.63 8.38 15.60
CA ASP A 185 16.35 7.61 16.60
C ASP A 185 15.46 6.57 17.27
N SER A 186 14.13 6.70 17.22
CA SER A 186 13.24 5.74 17.87
C SER A 186 13.28 4.36 17.20
N LEU A 187 13.33 3.30 18.00
CA LEU A 187 13.18 1.93 17.51
C LEU A 187 11.84 1.72 16.78
N LEU A 188 10.78 2.43 17.17
CA LEU A 188 9.46 2.32 16.54
C LEU A 188 9.51 2.68 15.05
N MET A 189 10.26 3.73 14.71
CA MET A 189 10.39 4.24 13.34
C MET A 189 11.48 3.52 12.54
N GLN A 190 12.25 2.64 13.17
CA GLN A 190 13.22 1.79 12.49
C GLN A 190 12.57 0.51 11.98
N ALA A 191 13.24 -0.16 11.03
CA ALA A 191 12.73 -1.38 10.40
C ALA A 191 12.26 -2.46 11.39
N PRO A 192 12.97 -2.77 12.51
CA PRO A 192 12.51 -3.79 13.44
C PRO A 192 11.20 -3.41 14.15
N GLY A 193 11.02 -2.14 14.48
CA GLY A 193 9.80 -1.64 15.15
C GLY A 193 8.60 -1.65 14.22
N LEU A 194 8.76 -1.14 12.99
CA LEU A 194 7.70 -1.16 11.97
C LEU A 194 7.29 -2.59 11.63
N GLU A 195 8.26 -3.49 11.43
CA GLU A 195 7.97 -4.90 11.18
C GLU A 195 7.25 -5.54 12.37
N ALA A 196 7.69 -5.31 13.61
CA ALA A 196 7.04 -5.89 14.79
C ALA A 196 5.61 -5.39 14.99
N MET A 197 5.38 -4.09 14.83
CA MET A 197 4.05 -3.49 14.92
C MET A 197 3.13 -3.97 13.79
N SER A 198 3.65 -4.21 12.59
CA SER A 198 2.86 -4.83 11.51
C SER A 198 2.41 -6.25 11.82
N ILE A 199 3.18 -7.03 12.60
CA ILE A 199 2.74 -8.35 13.09
C ILE A 199 1.60 -8.17 14.09
N LEU A 200 1.75 -7.22 15.01
CA LEU A 200 0.76 -6.92 16.03
C LEU A 200 -0.56 -6.44 15.42
N MET A 201 -0.48 -5.64 14.34
CA MET A 201 -1.63 -5.17 13.56
C MET A 201 -2.57 -6.32 13.19
N ASP A 202 -2.03 -7.41 12.61
CA ASP A 202 -2.81 -8.58 12.22
C ASP A 202 -3.61 -9.16 13.41
N LYS A 203 -3.08 -9.07 14.64
CA LYS A 203 -3.75 -9.60 15.84
C LYS A 203 -4.77 -8.66 16.43
N ILE A 204 -4.50 -7.35 16.46
CA ILE A 204 -5.42 -6.39 17.05
C ILE A 204 -6.59 -6.12 16.10
N MET A 205 -6.30 -5.90 14.81
CA MET A 205 -7.33 -5.52 13.84
C MET A 205 -8.39 -6.60 13.65
N LEU A 206 -8.01 -7.88 13.59
CA LEU A 206 -8.97 -8.99 13.49
C LEU A 206 -10.02 -8.99 14.61
N ARG A 207 -9.67 -8.52 15.82
CA ARG A 207 -10.65 -8.39 16.93
C ARG A 207 -11.38 -7.06 16.88
N ALA A 208 -10.70 -5.99 16.48
CA ALA A 208 -11.22 -4.63 16.49
C ALA A 208 -12.35 -4.48 15.44
N GLU A 209 -12.22 -5.12 14.28
CA GLU A 209 -13.24 -5.13 13.22
C GLU A 209 -14.56 -5.78 13.66
N LEU A 210 -14.54 -6.62 14.70
CA LEU A 210 -15.75 -7.24 15.27
C LEU A 210 -16.46 -6.33 16.30
N GLN A 211 -15.85 -5.20 16.67
CA GLN A 211 -16.41 -4.27 17.63
C GLN A 211 -17.19 -3.13 16.93
N PRO A 212 -18.21 -2.55 17.58
CA PRO A 212 -18.94 -1.40 17.03
C PRO A 212 -18.07 -0.19 16.71
N SER A 213 -16.93 -0.07 17.38
CA SER A 213 -15.96 1.01 17.18
C SER A 213 -14.54 0.44 17.13
N PRO A 214 -14.05 0.03 15.94
CA PRO A 214 -12.71 -0.54 15.78
C PRO A 214 -11.59 0.36 16.29
N ARG A 215 -11.69 1.68 16.05
CA ARG A 215 -10.72 2.68 16.55
C ARG A 215 -10.57 2.64 18.07
N LYS A 216 -11.69 2.55 18.79
CA LYS A 216 -11.71 2.54 20.26
C LYS A 216 -11.02 1.29 20.83
N GLU A 217 -11.34 0.11 20.28
CA GLU A 217 -10.70 -1.14 20.68
C GLU A 217 -9.19 -1.09 20.41
N LEU A 218 -8.80 -0.59 19.22
CA LEU A 218 -7.40 -0.44 18.84
C LEU A 218 -6.62 0.51 19.77
N LEU A 219 -7.15 1.72 20.01
CA LEU A 219 -6.54 2.67 20.94
C LEU A 219 -6.40 2.06 22.34
N GLN A 220 -7.46 1.41 22.83
CA GLN A 220 -7.43 0.79 24.15
C GLN A 220 -6.39 -0.34 24.22
N SER A 221 -6.29 -1.21 23.22
CA SER A 221 -5.27 -2.26 23.15
C SER A 221 -3.86 -1.65 23.19
N LEU A 222 -3.58 -0.67 22.32
CA LEU A 222 -2.28 -0.02 22.24
C LEU A 222 -1.92 0.73 23.54
N GLN A 223 -2.86 1.46 24.13
CA GLN A 223 -2.66 2.18 25.40
C GLN A 223 -2.35 1.23 26.56
N THR A 224 -2.93 0.03 26.56
CA THR A 224 -2.70 -0.92 27.66
C THR A 224 -1.30 -1.55 27.57
N ILE A 225 -0.74 -1.69 26.37
CA ILE A 225 0.64 -2.20 26.20
C ILE A 225 1.70 -1.09 26.27
N ALA A 226 1.32 0.18 26.03
CA ALA A 226 2.25 1.29 25.94
C ALA A 226 3.23 1.45 27.12
N PRO A 227 2.82 1.28 28.39
CA PRO A 227 3.73 1.37 29.54
C PRO A 227 4.87 0.34 29.54
N PHE A 228 4.73 -0.74 28.78
CA PHE A 228 5.70 -1.82 28.66
C PHE A 228 6.59 -1.69 27.41
N CYS A 229 6.27 -0.75 26.51
CA CYS A 229 7.08 -0.49 25.33
C CYS A 229 8.33 0.35 25.68
N ARG A 230 9.43 0.08 24.98
CA ARG A 230 10.71 0.77 25.15
C ARG A 230 11.20 1.27 23.79
N TRP A 231 10.48 2.23 23.21
CA TRP A 231 10.74 2.71 21.84
C TRP A 231 11.87 3.74 21.75
N THR A 232 12.12 4.49 22.82
CA THR A 232 13.07 5.61 22.85
C THR A 232 14.07 5.53 24.01
N SER A 233 13.80 4.71 25.02
CA SER A 233 14.63 4.58 26.21
C SER A 233 14.40 3.25 26.93
N GLY A 234 15.32 2.91 27.83
CA GLY A 234 15.23 1.73 28.69
C GLY A 234 15.59 0.41 28.02
N THR A 235 15.16 -0.67 28.67
CA THR A 235 15.49 -2.06 28.30
C THR A 235 14.19 -2.84 28.15
N TRP A 236 14.07 -3.60 27.07
CA TRP A 236 13.00 -4.56 26.88
C TRP A 236 13.24 -5.73 27.83
N GLU A 237 12.60 -5.70 29.01
CA GLU A 237 12.88 -6.59 30.14
C GLU A 237 12.87 -8.08 29.76
N GLU A 238 11.84 -8.54 29.04
CA GLU A 238 11.76 -9.95 28.59
C GLU A 238 12.76 -10.32 27.49
N LEU A 239 13.29 -9.33 26.75
CA LEU A 239 14.31 -9.56 25.73
C LEU A 239 15.72 -9.44 26.30
N GLY A 240 15.89 -8.82 27.47
CA GLY A 240 17.18 -8.48 28.05
C GLY A 240 18.00 -7.50 27.19
N LEU A 241 17.35 -6.77 26.27
CA LEU A 241 18.02 -5.91 25.30
C LEU A 241 17.66 -4.44 25.51
N PRO A 242 18.66 -3.53 25.56
CA PRO A 242 18.39 -2.10 25.49
C PRO A 242 17.63 -1.75 24.21
N TRP A 243 16.80 -0.71 24.28
CA TRP A 243 15.93 -0.30 23.18
C TRP A 243 16.67 -0.11 21.84
N ASN A 244 17.88 0.43 21.87
CA ASN A 244 18.71 0.70 20.69
C ASN A 244 19.60 -0.49 20.25
N LYS A 245 19.45 -1.67 20.87
CA LYS A 245 20.20 -2.89 20.50
C LYS A 245 19.39 -3.88 19.68
N ILE A 246 18.12 -3.58 19.41
CA ILE A 246 17.27 -4.39 18.54
C ILE A 246 17.67 -4.16 17.08
N LYS A 247 18.43 -5.10 16.53
CA LYS A 247 18.86 -5.14 15.12
C LYS A 247 17.74 -5.60 14.15
N PRO A 248 17.81 -5.24 12.85
CA PRO A 248 16.94 -5.76 11.79
C PRO A 248 17.29 -7.20 11.41
N SER A 249 17.13 -8.13 12.36
CA SER A 249 17.34 -9.56 12.16
C SER A 249 16.01 -10.31 12.38
N VAL A 250 15.83 -11.42 11.67
CA VAL A 250 14.62 -12.26 11.80
C VAL A 250 14.38 -12.67 13.26
N SER A 251 15.45 -13.03 13.98
CA SER A 251 15.34 -13.42 15.39
C SER A 251 14.86 -12.28 16.28
N HIS A 252 15.46 -11.08 16.17
CA HIS A 252 15.07 -9.95 17.01
C HIS A 252 13.66 -9.45 16.70
N ILE A 253 13.31 -9.36 15.41
CA ILE A 253 11.98 -8.96 14.97
C ILE A 253 10.95 -9.94 15.52
N ARG A 254 11.21 -11.25 15.41
CA ARG A 254 10.33 -12.28 15.98
C ARG A 254 10.19 -12.12 17.50
N SER A 255 11.29 -12.00 18.24
CA SER A 255 11.24 -11.86 19.69
C SER A 255 10.48 -10.60 20.14
N LEU A 256 10.72 -9.46 19.48
CA LEU A 256 9.99 -8.21 19.75
C LEU A 256 8.50 -8.35 19.44
N SER A 257 8.16 -8.96 18.32
CA SER A 257 6.76 -9.17 17.92
C SER A 257 6.04 -10.11 18.87
N ASP A 258 6.67 -11.23 19.23
CA ASP A 258 6.13 -12.22 20.17
C ASP A 258 5.91 -11.57 21.55
N TYR A 259 6.82 -10.72 22.00
CA TYR A 259 6.67 -9.92 23.22
C TYR A 259 5.43 -9.02 23.16
N LEU A 260 5.28 -8.21 22.11
CA LEU A 260 4.14 -7.29 21.95
C LEU A 260 2.79 -8.04 21.88
N ILE A 261 2.76 -9.18 21.19
CA ILE A 261 1.56 -10.02 21.10
C ILE A 261 1.21 -10.62 22.47
N ARG A 262 2.20 -11.09 23.24
CA ARG A 262 1.97 -11.58 24.60
C ARG A 262 1.38 -10.49 25.50
N LEU A 263 1.92 -9.27 25.43
CA LEU A 263 1.40 -8.14 26.19
C LEU A 263 -0.06 -7.86 25.84
N ASP A 264 -0.40 -7.70 24.55
CA ASP A 264 -1.78 -7.44 24.13
C ASP A 264 -2.73 -8.57 24.61
N PHE A 265 -2.30 -9.83 24.50
CA PHE A 265 -3.09 -10.97 24.94
C PHE A 265 -3.34 -10.98 26.46
N GLN A 266 -2.29 -10.77 27.26
CA GLN A 266 -2.39 -10.74 28.73
C GLN A 266 -3.30 -9.59 29.19
N GLN A 267 -3.07 -8.40 28.65
CA GLN A 267 -3.82 -7.21 29.01
C GLN A 267 -5.29 -7.29 28.57
N ASN A 268 -5.60 -7.96 27.46
CA ASN A 268 -6.98 -8.19 27.03
C ASN A 268 -7.70 -9.22 27.91
N ARG A 269 -7.01 -10.26 28.40
CA ARG A 269 -7.59 -11.23 29.34
C ARG A 269 -7.93 -10.62 30.69
N SER A 270 -7.05 -9.78 31.24
CA SER A 270 -7.30 -9.09 32.51
C SER A 270 -8.49 -8.12 32.47
N LYS A 271 -8.99 -7.76 31.29
CA LYS A 271 -10.22 -6.96 31.13
C LYS A 271 -11.50 -7.79 31.19
N LYS A 272 -11.42 -9.11 30.95
CA LYS A 272 -12.58 -10.00 30.85
C LYS A 272 -12.85 -10.80 32.13
N GLY A 273 -11.92 -10.79 33.09
CA GLY A 273 -12.08 -11.37 34.43
C GLY A 273 -12.32 -10.28 35.44
#